data_AF-A0AA38CT35-F1
#
_entry.id   AF-A0AA38CT35-F1
#
_cell.length_a   1.000
_cell.length_b   1.000
_cell.length_c   1.000
_cell.angle_alpha   90.00
_cell.angle_beta   90.00
_cell.angle_gamma   90.00
#
_symmetry.space_group_name_H-M   'P 1'
#
loop_
_entity.id
_entity.type
_entity.pdbx_description
1 polymer ?
#
loop_
_entity_poly.entity_id
_entity_poly.type
_entity_poly.pdbx_seq_one_letter_code
_entity_poly.pdbx_strand_id
1 'polypeptide(L)'
;MAVIVWRIIRVASQTRKNHRVPPGSTGWPLIGETISFYRAMRSPINPRRFIQDHEHRYGTIFRSNLFGISQIIVSVDPEFNRYVLQNEGRLFEANYPKSLRNLIGKYGLLSVHGELQRKLHATASNLLKHEGLSSGFMDDIQNALLAGIERWQDKRVIHLQEECNK
;
A
#
# COMPACT_ATOMS: atom_id res chain seq x y z
N MET A 1 0.49 -3.77 -5.67
CA MET A 1 0.33 -2.39 -6.19
C MET A 1 0.09 -1.49 -5.00
N ALA A 2 1.10 -0.75 -4.55
CA ALA A 2 0.98 0.11 -3.39
C ALA A 2 0.84 1.57 -3.87
N VAL A 3 -0.30 2.20 -3.56
CA VAL A 3 -0.42 3.67 -3.65
C VAL A 3 0.24 4.19 -2.38
N ILE A 4 1.56 4.41 -2.43
CA ILE A 4 2.29 4.91 -1.28
C ILE A 4 2.33 6.43 -1.36
N VAL A 5 1.70 7.05 -0.36
CA VAL A 5 1.67 8.50 -0.17
C VAL A 5 2.96 8.89 0.54
N TRP A 6 3.84 9.64 -0.14
CA TRP A 6 5.10 10.11 0.44
C TRP A 6 5.05 11.60 0.72
N ARG A 7 5.51 12.00 1.91
CA ARG A 7 5.74 13.40 2.27
C ARG A 7 7.25 13.63 2.29
N ILE A 8 7.75 14.50 1.41
CA ILE A 8 9.18 14.86 1.37
C ILE A 8 9.54 15.57 2.69
N ILE A 9 10.50 15.03 3.44
CA ILE A 9 11.10 15.71 4.59
C ILE A 9 11.96 16.85 4.03
N ARG A 10 11.65 18.10 4.39
CA ARG A 10 12.42 19.27 3.95
C ARG A 10 13.83 19.22 4.54
N VAL A 11 14.82 18.90 3.71
CA VAL A 11 16.21 19.29 3.98
C VAL A 11 16.31 20.79 3.69
N ALA A 12 16.65 21.57 4.71
CA ALA A 12 16.97 22.98 4.54
C ALA A 12 18.20 23.10 3.64
N SER A 13 18.01 23.47 2.38
CA SER A 13 19.10 23.97 1.55
C SER A 13 18.60 25.12 0.66
N GLN A 14 19.17 26.29 0.92
CA GLN A 14 19.07 27.48 0.09
C GLN A 14 19.72 27.18 -1.26
N THR A 15 18.94 26.99 -2.32
CA THR A 15 19.25 27.40 -3.70
C THR A 15 18.00 27.23 -4.56
N ARG A 16 17.47 28.31 -5.14
CA ARG A 16 16.37 28.26 -6.12
C ARG A 16 16.90 27.68 -7.44
N LYS A 17 17.12 26.37 -7.50
CA LYS A 17 17.08 25.66 -8.79
C LYS A 17 15.61 25.46 -9.15
N ASN A 18 15.25 25.76 -10.40
CA ASN A 18 13.93 25.47 -10.98
C ASN A 18 13.71 23.94 -10.98
N HIS A 19 13.36 23.38 -9.83
CA HIS A 19 12.99 21.98 -9.70
C HIS A 19 11.64 21.82 -10.41
N ARG A 20 11.67 21.23 -11.60
CA ARG A 20 10.45 20.83 -12.31
C ARG A 20 9.79 19.74 -11.48
N VAL A 21 8.65 20.05 -10.88
CA VAL A 21 7.79 19.04 -10.25
C VAL A 21 7.21 18.13 -11.34
N PRO A 22 6.91 16.85 -11.04
CA PRO A 22 6.24 15.97 -11.99
C PRO A 22 4.93 16.60 -12.50
N PRO A 23 4.60 16.44 -13.78
CA PRO A 23 3.32 16.90 -14.33
C PRO A 23 2.16 16.19 -13.64
N GLY A 24 0.97 16.78 -13.66
CA GLY A 24 -0.19 16.13 -13.09
C GLY A 24 -1.34 17.07 -12.77
N SER A 25 -2.39 16.50 -12.18
CA SER A 25 -3.68 17.15 -11.94
C SER A 25 -3.86 17.47 -10.46
N THR A 26 -4.55 18.58 -10.18
CA THR A 26 -5.01 18.92 -8.82
C THR A 26 -6.42 18.43 -8.54
N GLY A 27 -7.13 17.95 -9.57
CA GLY A 27 -8.53 17.58 -9.51
C GLY A 27 -9.46 18.70 -9.06
N TRP A 28 -10.59 18.32 -8.48
CA TRP A 28 -11.56 19.25 -7.92
C TRP A 28 -11.05 19.92 -6.64
N PRO A 29 -11.46 21.16 -6.33
CA PRO A 29 -11.18 21.78 -5.03
C PRO A 29 -11.60 20.86 -3.87
N LEU A 30 -10.79 20.80 -2.81
CA LEU A 30 -10.97 19.99 -1.59
C LEU A 30 -10.87 18.46 -1.78
N ILE A 31 -11.62 17.86 -2.70
CA ILE A 31 -11.69 16.39 -2.87
C ILE A 31 -10.66 15.84 -3.85
N GLY A 32 -10.09 16.69 -4.70
CA GLY A 32 -9.12 16.31 -5.72
C GLY A 32 -9.69 15.31 -6.72
N GLU A 33 -8.96 14.22 -6.90
CA GLU A 33 -9.28 13.12 -7.82
C GLU A 33 -9.75 11.86 -7.08
N THR A 34 -9.91 11.96 -5.75
CA THR A 34 -10.20 10.85 -4.85
C THR A 34 -11.44 10.05 -5.25
N ILE A 35 -12.53 10.72 -5.66
CA ILE A 35 -13.77 10.06 -6.08
C ILE A 35 -13.54 9.24 -7.37
N SER A 36 -12.86 9.84 -8.35
CA SER A 36 -12.51 9.17 -9.61
C SER A 36 -11.61 7.96 -9.35
N PHE A 37 -10.66 8.09 -8.44
CA PHE A 37 -9.79 7.01 -8.00
C PHE A 37 -10.59 5.86 -7.36
N TYR A 38 -11.47 6.15 -6.40
CA TYR A 38 -12.32 5.11 -5.77
C TYR A 38 -13.25 4.43 -6.78
N ARG A 39 -13.86 5.20 -7.69
CA ARG A 39 -14.73 4.65 -8.73
C ARG A 39 -13.97 3.70 -9.65
N ALA A 40 -12.74 4.04 -10.02
CA ALA A 40 -11.89 3.16 -10.80
C ALA A 40 -11.56 1.88 -10.01
N MET A 41 -11.13 1.97 -8.75
CA MET A 41 -10.80 0.80 -7.93
C MET A 41 -11.98 -0.18 -7.75
N ARG A 42 -13.21 0.34 -7.66
CA ARG A 42 -14.43 -0.49 -7.52
C ARG A 42 -14.89 -1.12 -8.83
N SER A 43 -14.29 -0.76 -9.97
CA SER A 43 -14.64 -1.31 -11.27
C SER A 43 -14.19 -2.77 -11.36
N PRO A 44 -15.11 -3.73 -11.62
CA PRO A 44 -14.74 -5.13 -11.82
C PRO A 44 -13.99 -5.37 -13.13
N ILE A 45 -14.09 -4.45 -14.08
CA ILE A 45 -13.54 -4.60 -15.44
C ILE A 45 -12.11 -4.08 -15.50
N ASN A 46 -11.85 -2.89 -14.94
CA ASN A 46 -10.53 -2.28 -14.99
C ASN A 46 -10.26 -1.44 -13.72
N PRO A 47 -9.75 -2.06 -12.64
CA PRO A 47 -9.40 -1.36 -11.41
C PRO A 47 -8.18 -0.43 -11.56
N ARG A 48 -7.43 -0.56 -12.65
CA ARG A 48 -6.21 0.22 -12.93
C ARG A 48 -6.43 1.44 -13.80
N ARG A 49 -7.65 1.61 -14.32
CA ARG A 49 -7.99 2.66 -15.28
C ARG A 49 -7.52 4.05 -14.85
N PHE A 50 -7.72 4.40 -13.59
CA PHE A 50 -7.27 5.71 -13.07
C PHE A 50 -5.78 5.92 -13.28
N ILE A 51 -4.95 4.93 -12.94
CA ILE A 51 -3.50 5.02 -13.07
C ILE A 51 -3.09 5.03 -14.54
N GLN A 52 -3.69 4.16 -15.37
CA GLN A 52 -3.40 4.09 -16.81
C GLN A 52 -3.72 5.40 -17.53
N ASP A 53 -4.87 6.01 -17.24
CA ASP A 53 -5.28 7.28 -17.83
C ASP A 53 -4.33 8.43 -17.43
N HIS A 54 -3.74 8.38 -16.24
CA HIS A 54 -2.77 9.38 -15.78
C HIS A 54 -1.37 9.13 -16.33
N GLU A 55 -0.94 7.87 -16.36
CA GLU A 55 0.32 7.46 -16.97
C GLU A 55 0.37 7.88 -18.44
N HIS A 56 -0.71 7.65 -19.19
CA HIS A 56 -0.79 8.05 -20.59
C HIS A 56 -0.72 9.57 -20.79
N ARG A 57 -1.27 10.37 -19.86
CA ARG A 57 -1.33 11.84 -19.97
C ARG A 57 -0.11 12.56 -19.41
N TYR A 58 0.49 12.02 -18.36
CA TYR A 58 1.50 12.72 -17.55
C TYR A 58 2.82 11.96 -17.47
N GLY A 59 2.89 10.73 -17.97
CA GLY A 59 4.07 9.86 -17.90
C GLY A 59 4.10 8.98 -16.66
N THR A 60 5.19 8.23 -16.51
CA THR A 60 5.33 7.18 -15.49
C THR A 60 5.40 7.69 -14.05
N ILE A 61 5.70 8.98 -13.87
CA ILE A 61 5.72 9.67 -12.58
C ILE A 61 4.90 10.94 -12.71
N PHE A 62 3.84 11.06 -11.93
CA PHE A 62 2.91 12.17 -12.02
C PHE A 62 2.39 12.62 -10.66
N ARG A 63 1.84 13.83 -10.62
CA ARG A 63 1.21 14.43 -9.43
C ARG A 63 -0.30 14.22 -9.46
N SER A 64 -0.89 13.96 -8.29
CA SER A 64 -2.33 13.91 -8.08
C SER A 64 -2.73 14.53 -6.74
N ASN A 65 -4.04 14.66 -6.51
CA ASN A 65 -4.62 15.05 -5.23
C ASN A 65 -5.58 13.94 -4.78
N LEU A 66 -5.15 13.13 -3.81
CA LEU A 66 -5.87 11.95 -3.34
C LEU A 66 -6.00 11.98 -1.81
N PHE A 67 -7.14 11.54 -1.30
CA PHE A 67 -7.40 11.41 0.15
C PHE A 67 -7.25 12.73 0.94
N GLY A 68 -7.54 13.86 0.30
CA GLY A 68 -7.36 15.19 0.89
C GLY A 68 -5.88 15.61 1.03
N ILE A 69 -4.96 14.87 0.42
CA ILE A 69 -3.53 15.19 0.40
C ILE A 69 -3.21 15.74 -0.99
N SER A 70 -2.96 17.05 -1.01
CA SER A 70 -2.55 17.74 -2.23
C SER A 70 -1.11 17.37 -2.61
N GLN A 71 -0.85 17.26 -3.91
CA GLN A 71 0.50 17.06 -4.47
C GLN A 71 1.13 15.70 -4.13
N ILE A 72 0.34 14.63 -4.09
CA ILE A 72 0.88 13.27 -4.02
C ILE A 72 1.62 12.95 -5.32
N ILE A 73 2.83 12.39 -5.20
CA ILE A 73 3.55 11.81 -6.32
C ILE A 73 3.12 10.35 -6.45
N VAL A 74 2.64 9.98 -7.63
CA VAL A 74 2.28 8.62 -8.01
C VAL A 74 3.28 8.14 -9.06
N SER A 75 3.79 6.94 -8.89
CA SER A 75 4.79 6.35 -9.79
C SER A 75 4.40 4.94 -10.19
N VAL A 76 4.45 4.69 -11.49
CA VAL A 76 4.44 3.34 -12.09
C VAL A 76 5.83 2.92 -12.56
N ASP A 77 6.82 3.80 -12.43
CA ASP A 77 8.21 3.55 -12.81
C ASP A 77 8.87 2.57 -11.82
N PRO A 78 9.33 1.38 -12.28
CA PRO A 78 9.89 0.37 -11.40
C PRO A 78 11.25 0.77 -10.79
N GLU A 79 12.06 1.56 -11.51
CA GLU A 79 13.36 2.01 -11.03
C GLU A 79 13.19 3.03 -9.91
N PHE A 80 12.31 4.02 -10.11
CA PHE A 80 11.97 4.99 -9.09
C PHE A 80 11.31 4.33 -7.88
N ASN A 81 10.40 3.38 -8.10
CA ASN A 81 9.77 2.65 -7.00
C ASN A 81 10.79 1.85 -6.19
N ARG A 82 11.77 1.22 -6.85
CA ARG A 82 12.89 0.55 -6.18
C ARG A 82 13.74 1.55 -5.38
N TYR A 83 14.08 2.70 -5.97
CA TYR A 83 14.86 3.74 -5.30
C TYR A 83 14.16 4.25 -4.04
N VAL A 84 12.85 4.48 -4.10
CA VAL A 84 12.04 4.90 -2.96
C VAL A 84 12.10 3.85 -1.86
N LEU A 85 11.81 2.58 -2.18
CA LEU A 85 11.80 1.48 -1.21
C LEU A 85 13.18 1.23 -0.57
N GLN A 86 14.27 1.37 -1.35
CA GLN A 86 15.63 1.21 -0.83
C GLN A 86 16.08 2.36 0.08
N ASN A 87 15.42 3.52 0.00
CA ASN A 87 15.76 4.71 0.78
C ASN A 87 14.69 5.04 1.84
N GLU A 88 13.86 4.07 2.20
CA GLU A 88 12.92 4.15 3.31
C GLU A 88 13.65 4.43 4.63
N GLY A 89 13.14 5.38 5.42
CA GLY A 89 13.74 5.84 6.66
C GLY A 89 14.94 6.79 6.49
N ARG A 90 15.40 7.04 5.26
CA ARG A 90 16.50 7.97 4.95
C ARG A 90 16.04 9.18 4.14
N LEU A 91 15.44 8.94 2.96
CA LEU A 91 14.92 9.98 2.07
C LEU A 91 13.39 9.98 2.03
N PHE A 92 12.78 8.82 2.27
CA PHE A 92 11.34 8.61 2.23
C PHE A 92 10.86 8.03 3.54
N GLU A 93 9.60 8.31 3.89
CA GLU A 93 8.95 7.78 5.10
C GLU A 93 7.48 7.46 4.79
N ALA A 94 7.07 6.22 5.10
CA ALA A 94 5.75 5.74 4.76
C ALA A 94 4.69 6.56 5.50
N ASN A 95 3.88 7.32 4.75
CA ASN A 95 2.86 8.19 5.33
C ASN A 95 1.46 7.79 4.90
N TYR A 96 0.84 6.92 5.70
CA TYR A 96 -0.53 6.48 5.47
C TYR A 96 -1.58 7.52 5.93
N PRO A 97 -2.77 7.55 5.31
CA PRO A 97 -3.89 8.38 5.76
C PRO A 97 -4.19 8.18 7.25
N LYS A 98 -4.61 9.24 7.94
CA LYS A 98 -4.88 9.23 9.39
C LYS A 98 -5.88 8.15 9.80
N SER A 99 -6.91 7.92 9.00
CA SER A 99 -7.91 6.86 9.23
C SER A 99 -7.26 5.47 9.29
N LEU A 100 -6.36 5.17 8.36
CA LEU A 100 -5.68 3.88 8.31
C LEU A 100 -4.71 3.72 9.50
N ARG A 101 -3.96 4.78 9.84
CA ARG A 101 -3.07 4.75 11.02
C ARG A 101 -3.85 4.53 12.33
N ASN A 102 -5.01 5.16 12.46
CA ASN A 102 -5.87 4.99 13.63
C ASN A 102 -6.42 3.56 13.73
N LEU A 103 -6.80 2.96 12.60
CA LEU A 103 -7.32 1.60 12.54
C LEU A 103 -6.26 0.56 12.93
N ILE A 104 -5.04 0.69 12.40
CA ILE A 104 -3.93 -0.24 12.67
C ILE A 104 -3.40 -0.01 14.10
N GLY A 105 -3.54 1.20 14.62
CA GLY A 105 -3.10 1.58 15.96
C GLY A 105 -1.65 2.06 16.02
N LYS A 106 -1.29 2.63 17.18
CA LYS A 106 0.00 3.31 17.43
C LYS A 106 1.22 2.40 17.28
N TYR A 107 1.06 1.10 17.51
CA TYR A 107 2.15 0.11 17.46
C TYR A 107 2.06 -0.81 16.24
N GLY A 108 1.16 -0.50 15.29
CA GLY A 108 1.07 -1.21 14.04
C GLY A 108 2.32 -1.04 13.20
N LEU A 109 2.77 -2.11 12.53
CA LEU A 109 4.00 -2.11 11.73
C LEU A 109 4.00 -1.07 10.60
N LEU A 110 2.82 -0.70 10.09
CA LEU A 110 2.63 0.33 9.07
C LEU A 110 2.55 1.76 9.65
N SER A 111 2.46 1.90 10.98
CA SER A 111 2.33 3.19 11.68
C SER A 111 3.62 3.63 12.39
N VAL A 112 4.58 2.72 12.57
CA VAL A 112 5.84 2.98 13.26
C VAL A 112 7.00 3.18 12.28
N HIS A 113 7.99 3.97 12.69
CA HIS A 113 9.17 4.27 11.88
C HIS A 113 10.47 4.07 12.69
N GLY A 114 11.59 3.98 11.96
CA GLY A 114 12.93 3.94 12.54
C GLY A 114 13.20 2.69 13.38
N GLU A 115 13.86 2.87 14.52
CA GLU A 115 14.35 1.77 15.35
C GLU A 115 13.23 0.86 15.90
N LEU A 116 12.06 1.44 16.21
CA LEU A 116 10.90 0.67 16.66
C LEU A 116 10.34 -0.21 15.53
N GLN A 117 10.22 0.35 14.31
CA GLN A 117 9.82 -0.42 13.13
C GLN A 117 10.80 -1.57 12.87
N ARG A 118 12.11 -1.31 12.95
CA ARG A 118 13.16 -2.32 12.78
C ARG A 118 13.01 -3.46 13.78
N LYS A 119 12.78 -3.15 15.06
CA LYS A 119 12.57 -4.15 16.12
C LYS A 119 11.31 -4.96 15.88
N LEU A 120 10.16 -4.32 15.61
CA LEU A 120 8.90 -5.04 15.35
C LEU A 120 9.00 -5.92 14.10
N HIS A 121 9.62 -5.42 13.03
CA HIS A 121 9.83 -6.18 11.81
C HIS A 121 10.75 -7.38 12.04
N ALA A 122 11.82 -7.22 12.82
CA ALA A 122 12.73 -8.32 13.17
C ALA A 122 12.01 -9.40 13.99
N THR A 123 11.20 -9.01 14.97
CA THR A 123 10.38 -9.95 15.75
C THR A 123 9.39 -10.71 14.86
N ALA A 124 8.63 -10.00 14.02
CA ALA A 124 7.71 -10.62 13.08
C ALA A 124 8.42 -11.57 12.10
N SER A 125 9.57 -11.17 11.57
CA SER A 125 10.37 -12.00 10.66
C SER A 125 10.91 -13.24 11.36
N ASN A 126 11.30 -13.14 12.64
CA ASN A 126 11.78 -14.29 13.42
C ASN A 126 10.66 -15.30 13.70
N LEU A 127 9.42 -14.85 13.95
CA LEU A 127 8.27 -15.74 14.09
C LEU A 127 8.00 -16.54 12.81
N LEU A 128 8.24 -15.93 11.64
CA LEU A 128 8.04 -16.54 10.33
C LEU A 128 9.25 -17.35 9.84
N LYS A 129 10.32 -17.47 10.63
CA LYS A 129 11.43 -18.37 10.27
C LYS A 129 10.99 -19.82 10.37
N HIS A 130 11.68 -20.69 9.64
CA HIS A 130 11.43 -22.13 9.58
C HIS A 130 11.28 -22.79 10.97
N GLU A 131 12.03 -22.31 11.98
CA GLU A 131 11.92 -22.81 13.37
C GLU A 131 10.59 -22.43 14.05
N GLY A 132 10.01 -21.28 13.71
CA GLY A 132 8.69 -20.84 14.17
C GLY A 132 7.53 -21.40 13.34
N LEU A 133 7.78 -21.69 12.06
CA LEU A 133 6.91 -22.47 11.17
C LEU A 133 7.15 -23.98 11.39
N SER A 134 7.13 -24.39 12.67
CA SER A 134 7.34 -25.78 13.06
C SER A 134 6.32 -26.73 12.41
N SER A 135 6.57 -28.04 12.49
CA SER A 135 5.62 -29.05 11.99
C SER A 135 4.20 -28.81 12.50
N GLY A 136 4.03 -28.38 13.76
CA GLY A 136 2.71 -28.09 14.33
C GLY A 136 1.96 -26.96 13.61
N PHE A 137 2.64 -25.89 13.20
CA PHE A 137 1.97 -24.82 12.42
C PHE A 137 1.56 -25.28 11.03
N MET A 138 2.37 -26.14 10.39
CA MET A 138 2.02 -26.74 9.10
C MET A 138 0.86 -27.73 9.23
N ASP A 139 0.84 -28.52 10.31
CA ASP A 139 -0.27 -29.42 10.63
C ASP A 139 -1.56 -28.63 10.87
N ASP A 140 -1.49 -27.50 11.58
CA ASP A 140 -2.63 -26.60 11.79
C ASP A 140 -3.18 -26.04 10.47
N ILE A 141 -2.30 -25.58 9.56
CA ILE A 141 -2.71 -25.15 8.23
C ILE A 141 -3.40 -26.29 7.47
N GLN A 142 -2.81 -27.48 7.48
CA GLN A 142 -3.36 -28.64 6.79
C GLN A 142 -4.73 -29.02 7.35
N ASN A 143 -4.87 -29.06 8.67
CA ASN A 143 -6.13 -29.37 9.34
C ASN A 143 -7.21 -28.32 9.02
N ALA A 144 -6.85 -27.03 9.02
CA ALA A 144 -7.79 -25.96 8.65
C ALA A 144 -8.25 -26.07 7.19
N LEU A 145 -7.35 -26.40 6.27
CA LEU A 145 -7.67 -26.63 4.86
C LEU A 145 -8.58 -27.84 4.67
N LEU A 146 -8.25 -28.98 5.30
CA LEU A 146 -9.06 -30.20 5.21
C LEU A 146 -10.46 -29.98 5.79
N ALA A 147 -10.56 -29.35 6.96
CA ALA A 147 -11.85 -29.01 7.56
C ALA A 147 -12.66 -28.04 6.68
N GLY A 148 -12.00 -27.12 5.98
CA GLY A 148 -12.64 -26.24 4.99
C GLY A 148 -13.20 -27.03 3.80
N ILE A 149 -12.39 -27.92 3.22
CA ILE A 149 -12.78 -28.74 2.07
C ILE A 149 -13.94 -29.70 2.41
N GLU A 150 -13.90 -30.35 3.59
CA GLU A 150 -14.98 -31.23 4.06
C GLU A 150 -16.32 -30.48 4.15
N ARG A 151 -16.32 -29.24 4.68
CA ARG A 151 -17.53 -28.39 4.76
C ARG A 151 -18.10 -27.99 3.41
N TRP A 152 -17.33 -28.13 2.34
CA TRP A 152 -17.74 -27.79 0.98
C TRP A 152 -18.29 -28.97 0.20
N GLN A 153 -18.10 -30.22 0.66
CA GLN A 153 -18.45 -31.43 -0.10
C GLN A 153 -19.93 -31.47 -0.50
N ASP A 154 -20.82 -30.98 0.36
CA ASP A 154 -22.26 -30.96 0.12
C ASP A 154 -22.78 -29.64 -0.49
N LYS A 155 -21.91 -28.66 -0.72
CA LYS A 155 -22.29 -27.33 -1.24
C LYS A 155 -22.19 -27.28 -2.76
N ARG A 156 -23.33 -27.02 -3.42
CA ARG A 156 -23.38 -26.82 -4.88
C ARG A 156 -22.79 -25.48 -5.34
N VAL A 157 -22.81 -24.46 -4.47
CA VAL A 157 -22.26 -23.12 -4.73
C VAL A 157 -21.45 -22.70 -3.51
N ILE A 158 -20.22 -22.26 -3.72
CA ILE A 158 -19.29 -21.85 -2.67
C ILE A 158 -18.92 -20.39 -2.89
N HIS A 159 -19.24 -19.55 -1.90
CA HIS A 159 -18.81 -18.15 -1.89
C HIS A 159 -17.41 -18.07 -1.27
N LEU A 160 -16.37 -18.27 -2.09
CA LEU A 160 -14.97 -18.35 -1.64
C LEU A 160 -14.53 -17.19 -0.75
N GLN A 161 -14.96 -15.96 -1.05
CA GLN A 161 -14.62 -14.80 -0.24
C GLN A 161 -15.14 -14.91 1.21
N GLU A 162 -16.35 -15.45 1.40
CA GLU A 162 -16.92 -15.63 2.74
C GLU A 162 -16.25 -16.78 3.47
N GLU A 163 -15.90 -17.85 2.75
CA GLU A 163 -15.25 -19.02 3.34
C GLU A 163 -13.79 -18.75 3.73
N CYS A 164 -13.04 -17.97 2.95
CA CYS A 164 -11.66 -17.57 3.30
C CYS A 164 -11.57 -16.55 4.44
N ASN A 165 -12.68 -15.88 4.80
CA ASN A 165 -12.71 -14.89 5.89
C ASN A 165 -13.19 -15.47 7.23
N LYS A 166 -13.53 -16.76 7.28
CA LYS A 166 -13.89 -17.50 8.50
C LYS A 166 -12.65 -18.09 9.16
#